data_AF-A0A973TDB2-F1
#
_entry.id   AF-A0A973TDB2-F1
#
_cell.length_a   1.000
_cell.length_b   1.000
_cell.length_c   1.000
_cell.angle_alpha   90.00
_cell.angle_beta   90.00
_cell.angle_gamma   90.00
#
_symmetry.space_group_name_H-M   'P 1'
#
loop_
_entity.id
_entity.type
_entity.pdbx_description
1 polymer ?
#
loop_
_entity_poly.entity_id
_entity_poly.type
_entity_poly.pdbx_seq_one_letter_code
_entity_poly.pdbx_strand_id
1 'polypeptide(L)'
;MRVVLRDRFGRRAVRWHGAGGFFAWWWRSLVAWLPPRWRVALGIDRGRLLLQPDADAVQLRLRDGEGVRDLGHVPGLAEAGPDPLASLLSPRLADLPRWLLLPGARALRRRLVLPAAAAERLRDVVSFEIDRQTPFAADAVAFDARLLGRREGDGQLDVELVAVPRPVLDAQLGLLGPLADTLAGVDVAGADGAPLGVNLLPPAPRRRQVDPWRRWNWLL
;
A
#
# COMPACT_ATOMS: atom_id res chain seq x y z
N MET A 1 27.95 70.48 0.13
CA MET A 1 27.89 69.10 0.66
C MET A 1 26.48 68.57 0.43
N ARG A 2 26.26 67.76 -0.61
CA ARG A 2 24.94 67.25 -1.03
C ARG A 2 24.93 65.75 -0.76
N VAL A 3 24.19 65.31 0.26
CA VAL A 3 23.98 63.89 0.54
C VAL A 3 22.79 63.44 -0.30
N VAL A 4 23.08 62.61 -1.31
CA VAL A 4 22.08 61.90 -2.12
C VAL A 4 21.77 60.60 -1.39
N LEU A 5 20.64 60.54 -0.68
CA LEU A 5 20.07 59.28 -0.20
C LEU A 5 19.26 58.68 -1.35
N ARG A 6 19.81 57.61 -1.91
CA ARG A 6 19.26 56.84 -3.01
C ARG A 6 18.57 55.62 -2.40
N ASP A 7 17.26 55.71 -2.18
CA ASP A 7 16.45 54.57 -1.74
C ASP A 7 16.41 53.51 -2.84
N ARG A 8 17.19 52.44 -2.65
CA ARG A 8 17.09 51.20 -3.43
C ARG A 8 16.09 50.28 -2.74
N PHE A 9 14.87 50.25 -3.26
CA PHE A 9 13.93 49.16 -3.02
C PHE A 9 14.49 47.84 -3.59
N GLY A 10 15.13 47.05 -2.74
CA GLY A 10 15.45 45.65 -3.00
C GLY A 10 14.23 44.77 -2.69
N ARG A 11 13.46 44.44 -3.72
CA ARG A 11 12.36 43.46 -3.64
C ARG A 11 12.93 42.09 -3.22
N ARG A 12 12.60 41.61 -2.01
CA ARG A 12 12.76 40.20 -1.65
C ARG A 12 11.66 39.41 -2.36
N ALA A 13 12.02 38.68 -3.40
CA ALA A 13 11.16 37.66 -3.98
C ALA A 13 11.05 36.49 -2.98
N VAL A 14 9.97 36.46 -2.20
CA VAL A 14 9.57 35.27 -1.46
C VAL A 14 9.07 34.27 -2.49
N ARG A 15 9.85 33.21 -2.72
CA ARG A 15 9.43 32.05 -3.51
C ARG A 15 8.42 31.26 -2.68
N TRP A 16 7.14 31.41 -3.02
CA TRP A 16 6.07 30.57 -2.50
C TRP A 16 6.15 29.20 -3.16
N HIS A 17 6.48 28.16 -2.39
CA HIS A 17 6.30 26.77 -2.83
C HIS A 17 4.79 26.48 -2.93
N GLY A 18 4.37 25.87 -4.04
CA GLY A 18 2.99 25.83 -4.53
C GLY A 18 1.92 25.39 -3.52
N ALA A 19 0.78 26.07 -3.58
CA ALA A 19 -0.42 25.85 -2.76
C ALA A 19 -0.96 24.40 -2.76
N GLY A 20 -0.58 23.56 -3.74
CA GLY A 20 -1.01 22.16 -3.81
C GLY A 20 -0.51 21.27 -2.67
N GLY A 21 0.69 21.53 -2.13
CA GLY A 21 1.24 20.75 -1.02
C GLY A 21 0.57 21.06 0.33
N PHE A 22 0.19 22.31 0.55
CA PHE A 22 -0.48 22.76 1.76
C PHE A 22 -1.90 22.18 1.87
N PHE A 23 -2.69 22.21 0.78
CA PHE A 23 -4.05 21.64 0.78
C PHE A 23 -4.05 20.12 0.90
N ALA A 24 -3.13 19.42 0.23
CA ALA A 24 -3.01 17.96 0.36
C ALA A 24 -2.60 17.52 1.78
N TRP A 25 -1.73 18.29 2.44
CA TRP A 25 -1.37 18.06 3.84
C TRP A 25 -2.52 18.41 4.81
N TRP A 26 -3.13 19.58 4.64
CA TRP A 26 -4.21 20.07 5.49
C TRP A 26 -5.45 19.15 5.43
N TRP A 27 -5.82 18.70 4.23
CA TRP A 27 -6.92 17.76 4.03
C TRP A 27 -6.64 16.38 4.66
N ARG A 28 -5.40 15.89 4.60
CA ARG A 28 -5.02 14.59 5.19
C ARG A 28 -5.05 14.60 6.72
N SER A 29 -4.72 15.74 7.34
CA SER A 29 -4.88 15.95 8.79
C SER A 29 -6.35 16.03 9.21
N LEU A 30 -7.23 16.59 8.35
CA LEU A 30 -8.67 16.69 8.60
C LEU A 30 -9.37 15.32 8.50
N VAL A 31 -8.90 14.46 7.58
CA VAL A 31 -9.37 13.07 7.46
C VAL A 31 -8.95 12.21 8.66
N ALA A 32 -7.82 12.51 9.30
CA ALA A 32 -7.40 11.81 10.53
C ALA A 32 -8.32 12.09 11.72
N TRP A 33 -9.14 13.15 11.65
CA TRP A 33 -10.13 13.52 12.66
C TRP A 33 -11.56 13.11 12.29
N LEU A 34 -11.78 12.47 11.13
CA LEU A 34 -13.12 12.10 10.71
C LEU A 34 -13.61 10.85 11.47
N PRO A 35 -14.81 10.90 12.09
CA PRO A 35 -15.38 9.75 12.79
C PRO A 35 -15.52 8.52 11.88
N PRO A 36 -15.37 7.28 12.40
CA PRO A 36 -15.42 6.05 11.61
C PRO A 36 -16.67 5.93 10.71
N ARG A 37 -17.82 6.44 11.17
CA ARG A 37 -19.10 6.41 10.46
C ARG A 37 -19.11 7.23 9.16
N TRP A 38 -18.30 8.29 9.08
CA TRP A 38 -18.22 9.17 7.92
C TRP A 38 -17.28 8.62 6.84
N ARG A 39 -16.27 7.82 7.24
CA ARG A 39 -15.40 7.10 6.31
C ARG A 39 -16.12 6.01 5.51
N VAL A 40 -17.09 5.34 6.15
CA VAL A 40 -17.94 4.31 5.51
C VAL A 40 -18.94 4.95 4.55
N ALA A 41 -19.57 6.06 4.93
CA ALA A 41 -20.55 6.78 4.10
C ALA A 41 -19.94 7.44 2.86
N LEU A 42 -18.67 7.86 2.91
CA LEU A 42 -17.94 8.44 1.77
C LEU A 42 -17.36 7.40 0.80
N GLY A 43 -17.57 6.10 1.03
CA GLY A 43 -17.08 5.03 0.15
C GLY A 43 -15.56 4.83 0.15
N ILE A 44 -14.87 5.35 1.17
CA ILE A 44 -13.40 5.35 1.27
C ILE A 44 -12.85 3.95 1.65
N ASP A 45 -13.69 3.06 2.19
CA ASP A 45 -13.30 1.68 2.49
C ASP A 45 -14.45 0.72 2.14
N ARG A 46 -14.58 0.40 0.84
CA ARG A 46 -15.48 -0.70 0.41
C ARG A 46 -15.03 -2.07 0.93
N GLY A 47 -13.82 -2.14 1.50
CA GLY A 47 -13.13 -3.35 1.88
C GLY A 47 -12.38 -3.99 0.71
N ARG A 48 -11.69 -5.08 1.02
CA ARG A 48 -10.97 -5.93 0.06
C ARG A 48 -11.15 -7.39 0.41
N LEU A 49 -11.23 -8.22 -0.62
CA LEU A 49 -11.29 -9.67 -0.46
C LEU A 49 -9.86 -10.20 -0.37
N LEU A 50 -9.55 -10.87 0.72
CA LEU A 50 -8.27 -11.49 0.99
C LEU A 50 -8.37 -12.97 0.65
N LEU A 51 -7.46 -13.42 -0.21
CA LEU A 51 -7.29 -14.81 -0.62
C LEU A 51 -6.05 -15.35 0.08
N GLN A 52 -6.19 -16.43 0.83
CA GLN A 52 -5.08 -17.10 1.48
C GLN A 52 -5.05 -18.56 1.03
N PRO A 53 -4.15 -18.93 0.10
CA PRO A 53 -3.99 -20.30 -0.33
C PRO A 53 -3.54 -21.19 0.83
N ASP A 54 -4.22 -22.32 0.97
CA ASP A 54 -3.84 -23.47 1.78
C ASP A 54 -3.56 -24.67 0.85
N ALA A 55 -3.22 -25.83 1.41
CA ALA A 55 -2.79 -27.00 0.66
C ALA A 55 -3.79 -27.46 -0.43
N ASP A 56 -5.09 -27.43 -0.16
CA ASP A 56 -6.15 -27.91 -1.05
C ASP A 56 -7.32 -26.92 -1.25
N ALA A 57 -7.32 -25.81 -0.51
CA ALA A 57 -8.37 -24.82 -0.52
C ALA A 57 -7.81 -23.39 -0.44
N VAL A 58 -8.63 -22.43 -0.85
CA VAL A 58 -8.34 -21.00 -0.66
C VAL A 58 -9.28 -20.47 0.41
N GLN A 59 -8.72 -19.97 1.51
CA GLN A 59 -9.49 -19.24 2.52
C GLN A 59 -9.82 -17.84 2.00
N LEU A 60 -11.09 -17.47 2.11
CA LEU A 60 -11.62 -16.16 1.75
C LEU A 60 -11.87 -15.35 3.01
N ARG A 61 -11.27 -14.17 3.12
CA ARG A 61 -11.51 -13.26 4.24
C ARG A 61 -11.87 -11.88 3.72
N LEU A 62 -12.75 -11.18 4.42
CA LEU A 62 -13.10 -9.80 4.10
C LEU A 62 -12.35 -8.87 5.06
N ARG A 63 -11.60 -7.92 4.52
CA ARG A 63 -11.10 -6.77 5.29
C ARG A 63 -11.96 -5.57 4.97
N ASP A 64 -12.61 -5.01 5.98
CA ASP A 64 -13.35 -3.75 5.93
C ASP A 64 -12.95 -2.84 7.12
N GLY A 65 -13.71 -1.76 7.34
CA GLY A 65 -13.46 -0.81 8.43
C GLY A 65 -13.60 -1.41 9.84
N GLU A 66 -14.28 -2.55 9.98
CA GLU A 66 -14.52 -3.22 11.28
C GLU A 66 -13.43 -4.23 11.63
N GLY A 67 -12.73 -4.79 10.64
CA GLY A 67 -11.74 -5.81 10.91
C GLY A 67 -11.47 -6.75 9.75
N VAL A 68 -10.82 -7.87 10.06
CA VAL A 68 -10.76 -9.02 9.14
C VAL A 68 -11.77 -10.07 9.59
N ARG A 69 -12.70 -10.44 8.72
CA ARG A 69 -13.72 -11.46 8.97
C ARG A 69 -13.52 -12.64 8.03
N ASP A 70 -13.66 -13.85 8.55
CA ASP A 70 -13.61 -15.05 7.72
C ASP A 70 -14.93 -15.23 6.97
N LEU A 71 -14.84 -15.56 5.68
CA LEU A 71 -15.99 -15.87 4.82
C LEU A 71 -16.09 -17.38 4.55
N GLY A 72 -14.99 -18.13 4.71
CA GLY A 72 -14.95 -19.57 4.51
C GLY A 72 -13.83 -20.04 3.58
N HIS A 73 -13.82 -21.34 3.29
CA HIS A 73 -12.81 -22.00 2.46
C HIS A 73 -13.44 -22.50 1.15
N VAL A 74 -12.75 -22.28 0.03
CA VAL A 74 -13.17 -22.78 -1.29
C VAL A 74 -12.16 -23.82 -1.78
N PRO A 75 -12.52 -25.11 -1.83
CA PRO A 75 -11.65 -26.16 -2.35
C PRO A 75 -11.57 -26.11 -3.88
N GLY A 76 -10.45 -26.58 -4.45
CA GLY A 76 -10.32 -26.82 -5.91
C GLY A 76 -10.38 -25.56 -6.78
N LEU A 77 -10.19 -24.38 -6.20
CA LEU A 77 -10.39 -23.11 -6.88
C LEU A 77 -9.37 -22.87 -8.02
N ALA A 78 -8.17 -23.42 -7.94
CA ALA A 78 -7.18 -23.34 -9.02
C ALA A 78 -7.59 -24.11 -10.30
N GLU A 79 -8.42 -25.14 -10.15
CA GLU A 79 -8.82 -26.06 -11.23
C GLU A 79 -10.18 -25.68 -11.85
N ALA A 80 -10.96 -24.84 -11.17
CA ALA A 80 -12.36 -24.52 -11.48
C ALA A 80 -12.55 -23.50 -12.63
N GLY A 81 -11.50 -23.19 -13.40
CA GLY A 81 -11.55 -22.29 -14.56
C GLY A 81 -11.02 -20.86 -14.28
N PRO A 82 -11.34 -19.88 -15.14
CA PRO A 82 -10.67 -18.56 -15.11
C PRO A 82 -11.09 -17.66 -13.94
N ASP A 83 -12.35 -17.72 -13.49
CA ASP A 83 -12.82 -16.99 -12.31
C ASP A 83 -13.98 -17.71 -11.60
N PRO A 84 -13.69 -18.76 -10.80
CA PRO A 84 -14.72 -19.50 -10.06
C PRO A 84 -15.34 -18.68 -8.92
N LEU A 85 -14.70 -17.59 -8.47
CA LEU A 85 -15.24 -16.75 -7.40
C LEU A 85 -16.42 -15.90 -7.87
N ALA A 86 -16.49 -15.56 -9.16
CA ALA A 86 -17.57 -14.74 -9.70
C ALA A 86 -18.96 -15.37 -9.53
N SER A 87 -19.06 -16.71 -9.54
CA SER A 87 -20.34 -17.43 -9.35
C SER A 87 -20.66 -17.73 -7.88
N LEU A 88 -19.63 -17.79 -7.02
CA LEU A 88 -19.77 -18.13 -5.60
C LEU A 88 -20.05 -16.90 -4.72
N LEU A 89 -19.55 -15.73 -5.13
CA LEU A 89 -19.66 -14.50 -4.36
C LEU A 89 -20.93 -13.71 -4.70
N SER A 90 -21.52 -13.08 -3.69
CA SER A 90 -22.52 -12.04 -3.95
C SER A 90 -21.93 -10.92 -4.82
N PRO A 91 -22.71 -10.23 -5.67
CA PRO A 91 -22.19 -9.17 -6.56
C PRO A 91 -21.35 -8.12 -5.82
N ARG A 92 -21.78 -7.74 -4.61
CA ARG A 92 -21.06 -6.78 -3.76
C ARG A 92 -19.66 -7.26 -3.36
N LEU A 93 -19.47 -8.55 -3.09
CA LEU A 93 -18.17 -9.12 -2.73
C LEU A 93 -17.32 -9.40 -3.98
N ALA A 94 -17.95 -9.80 -5.09
CA ALA A 94 -17.28 -10.04 -6.36
C ALA A 94 -16.61 -8.77 -6.92
N ASP A 95 -17.20 -7.60 -6.68
CA ASP A 95 -16.68 -6.28 -7.07
C ASP A 95 -15.53 -5.77 -6.20
N LEU A 96 -15.23 -6.43 -5.08
CA LEU A 96 -14.13 -6.00 -4.21
C LEU A 96 -12.78 -6.33 -4.82
N PRO A 97 -11.76 -5.46 -4.63
CA PRO A 97 -10.40 -5.78 -5.06
C PRO A 97 -9.92 -7.03 -4.33
N ARG A 98 -9.41 -8.00 -5.09
CA ARG A 98 -8.90 -9.27 -4.58
C ARG A 98 -7.42 -9.16 -4.29
N TRP A 99 -6.99 -9.64 -3.13
CA TRP A 99 -5.62 -9.54 -2.66
C TRP A 99 -5.15 -10.90 -2.17
N LEU A 100 -3.97 -11.32 -2.60
CA LEU A 100 -3.29 -12.44 -1.95
C LEU A 100 -2.74 -11.96 -0.61
N LEU A 101 -3.07 -12.67 0.47
CA LEU A 101 -2.48 -12.44 1.79
C LEU A 101 -1.50 -13.57 2.12
N LEU A 102 -0.22 -13.24 2.15
CA LEU A 102 0.83 -14.19 2.52
C LEU A 102 0.89 -14.35 4.05
N PRO A 103 1.11 -15.57 4.58
CA PRO A 103 1.44 -15.76 5.98
C PRO A 103 2.69 -14.95 6.37
N GLY A 104 2.67 -14.30 7.53
CA GLY A 104 3.78 -13.47 8.00
C GLY A 104 5.12 -14.19 8.05
N ALA A 105 5.11 -15.51 8.31
CA ALA A 105 6.30 -16.35 8.33
C ALA A 105 7.01 -16.50 6.97
N ARG A 106 6.34 -16.18 5.85
CA ARG A 106 6.92 -16.21 4.51
C ARG A 106 7.61 -14.91 4.11
N ALA A 107 7.59 -13.90 4.97
CA ALA A 107 8.21 -12.61 4.72
C ALA A 107 9.30 -12.28 5.74
N LEU A 108 10.42 -11.76 5.26
CA LEU A 108 11.40 -11.09 6.10
C LEU A 108 10.90 -9.67 6.38
N ARG A 109 10.92 -9.30 7.67
CA ARG A 109 10.58 -7.95 8.13
C ARG A 109 11.77 -7.33 8.82
N ARG A 110 12.17 -6.14 8.38
CA ARG A 110 13.32 -5.43 8.94
C ARG A 110 12.98 -3.97 9.18
N ARG A 111 13.23 -3.49 10.40
CA ARG A 111 13.14 -2.07 10.72
C ARG A 111 14.40 -1.37 10.25
N LEU A 112 14.22 -0.27 9.53
CA LEU A 112 15.26 0.58 8.98
C LEU A 112 15.02 2.01 9.46
N VAL A 113 16.11 2.74 9.61
CA VAL A 113 16.10 4.16 9.92
C VAL A 113 16.66 4.90 8.72
N LEU A 114 15.83 5.74 8.11
CA LEU A 114 16.18 6.45 6.88
C LEU A 114 16.07 7.97 7.06
N PRO A 115 16.84 8.79 6.33
CA PRO A 115 16.66 10.23 6.35
C PRO A 115 15.26 10.64 5.89
N ALA A 116 14.69 11.73 6.43
CA ALA A 116 13.38 12.24 6.04
C ALA A 116 13.24 12.53 4.54
N ALA A 117 14.35 12.90 3.88
CA ALA A 117 14.41 13.10 2.43
C ALA A 117 14.07 11.83 1.62
N ALA A 118 14.19 10.63 2.21
CA ALA A 118 13.84 9.38 1.56
C ALA A 118 12.32 9.15 1.42
N ALA A 119 11.48 9.94 2.12
CA ALA A 119 10.03 9.72 2.17
C ALA A 119 9.36 9.68 0.78
N GLU A 120 9.79 10.53 -0.16
CA GLU A 120 9.19 10.62 -1.50
C GLU A 120 9.63 9.48 -2.43
N ARG A 121 10.77 8.86 -2.14
CA ARG A 121 11.38 7.78 -2.95
C ARG A 121 11.67 6.55 -2.11
N LEU A 122 10.78 6.25 -1.17
CA LEU A 122 11.03 5.25 -0.14
C LEU A 122 11.36 3.87 -0.74
N ARG A 123 10.63 3.45 -1.76
CA ARG A 123 10.86 2.16 -2.43
C ARG A 123 12.24 2.08 -3.10
N ASP A 124 12.67 3.15 -3.76
CA ASP A 124 13.99 3.21 -4.40
C ASP A 124 15.10 3.19 -3.35
N VAL A 125 14.95 3.96 -2.26
CA VAL A 125 15.95 4.00 -1.19
C VAL A 125 16.07 2.64 -0.50
N VAL A 126 14.92 2.01 -0.22
CA VAL A 126 14.89 0.70 0.43
C VAL A 126 15.45 -0.40 -0.48
N SER A 127 15.34 -0.31 -1.81
CA SER A 127 15.91 -1.33 -2.71
C SER A 127 17.43 -1.46 -2.55
N PHE A 128 18.14 -0.34 -2.39
CA PHE A 128 19.59 -0.33 -2.12
C PHE A 128 19.95 -0.85 -0.72
N GLU A 129 19.02 -0.81 0.23
CA GLU A 129 19.22 -1.32 1.58
C GLU A 129 18.95 -2.83 1.68
N ILE A 130 18.28 -3.47 0.72
CA ILE A 130 17.99 -4.91 0.75
C ILE A 130 19.29 -5.72 0.79
N ASP A 131 20.19 -5.48 -0.17
CA ASP A 131 21.45 -6.22 -0.29
C ASP A 131 22.39 -5.99 0.90
N ARG A 132 22.23 -4.83 1.57
CA ARG A 132 23.04 -4.44 2.73
C ARG A 132 22.52 -5.03 4.04
N GLN A 133 21.21 -5.13 4.18
CA GLN A 133 20.54 -5.44 5.45
C GLN A 133 19.97 -6.86 5.49
N THR A 134 20.00 -7.58 4.37
CA THR A 134 19.43 -8.92 4.23
C THR A 134 20.37 -9.81 3.42
N PRO A 135 20.29 -11.15 3.59
CA PRO A 135 21.07 -12.08 2.78
C PRO A 135 20.52 -12.25 1.34
N PHE A 136 19.60 -11.38 0.90
CA PHE A 136 18.96 -11.45 -0.41
C PHE A 136 19.43 -10.33 -1.31
N ALA A 137 19.54 -10.63 -2.61
CA ALA A 137 19.65 -9.60 -3.64
C ALA A 137 18.26 -8.99 -3.92
N ALA A 138 18.21 -7.68 -4.18
CA ALA A 138 16.98 -6.92 -4.39
C ALA A 138 16.16 -7.43 -5.58
N ASP A 139 16.80 -8.00 -6.60
CA ASP A 139 16.14 -8.60 -7.76
C ASP A 139 15.55 -9.99 -7.47
N ALA A 140 16.10 -10.73 -6.50
CA ALA A 140 15.64 -12.05 -6.09
C ALA A 140 14.41 -12.03 -5.16
N VAL A 141 13.99 -10.85 -4.69
CA VAL A 141 12.85 -10.67 -3.78
C VAL A 141 11.77 -9.75 -4.38
N ALA A 142 10.53 -10.04 -4.04
CA ALA A 142 9.45 -9.06 -4.09
C ALA A 142 9.46 -8.30 -2.77
N PHE A 143 9.43 -6.96 -2.83
CA PHE A 143 9.52 -6.15 -1.64
C PHE A 143 8.69 -4.88 -1.73
N ASP A 144 8.37 -4.36 -0.56
CA ASP A 144 7.80 -3.04 -0.38
C ASP A 144 8.20 -2.51 1.01
N ALA A 145 7.95 -1.23 1.25
CA ALA A 145 8.30 -0.57 2.49
C ALA A 145 7.14 0.25 3.04
N ARG A 146 6.95 0.22 4.35
CA ARG A 146 5.95 1.05 5.02
C ARG A 146 6.57 1.97 6.06
N LEU A 147 6.07 3.19 6.13
CA LEU A 147 6.44 4.16 7.15
C LEU A 147 5.78 3.78 8.48
N LEU A 148 6.59 3.55 9.51
CA LEU A 148 6.12 3.33 10.89
C LEU A 148 5.98 4.64 11.65
N GLY A 149 6.85 5.62 11.38
CA GLY A 149 6.85 6.89 12.10
C GLY A 149 7.84 7.90 11.53
N ARG A 150 7.66 9.16 11.91
CA ARG A 150 8.60 10.25 11.62
C ARG A 150 9.16 10.75 12.94
N ARG A 151 10.48 10.89 13.00
CA ARG A 151 11.19 11.43 14.17
C ARG A 151 11.44 12.90 13.93
N GLU A 152 10.71 13.74 14.66
CA GLU A 152 10.75 15.20 14.48
C GLU A 152 12.06 15.84 14.97
N GLY A 153 12.77 15.19 15.90
CA GLY A 153 13.98 15.74 16.53
C GLY A 153 15.28 15.55 15.74
N ASP A 154 15.39 14.50 14.92
CA ASP A 154 16.62 14.13 14.20
C ASP A 154 16.44 14.09 12.67
N GLY A 155 15.24 14.39 12.17
CA GLY A 155 14.94 14.37 10.74
C GLY A 155 15.00 12.97 10.12
N GLN A 156 14.68 11.94 10.90
CA GLN A 156 14.70 10.54 10.45
C GLN A 156 13.29 9.92 10.35
N LEU A 157 13.21 8.80 9.65
CA LEU A 157 12.02 8.00 9.44
C LEU A 157 12.24 6.61 10.00
N ASP A 158 11.26 6.11 10.73
CA ASP A 158 11.16 4.69 11.06
C ASP A 158 10.39 3.99 9.95
N VAL A 159 11.03 3.03 9.31
CA VAL A 159 10.49 2.30 8.17
C VAL A 159 10.57 0.81 8.43
N GLU A 160 9.61 0.05 7.94
CA GLU A 160 9.69 -1.41 7.88
C GLU A 160 9.78 -1.86 6.43
N LEU A 161 10.91 -2.49 6.09
CA LEU A 161 11.07 -3.27 4.87
C LEU A 161 10.37 -4.61 5.05
N VAL A 162 9.57 -4.99 4.06
CA VAL A 162 8.97 -6.31 3.92
C VAL A 162 9.47 -6.93 2.62
N ALA A 163 10.13 -8.08 2.71
CA ALA A 163 10.68 -8.79 1.56
C ALA A 163 10.23 -10.26 1.56
N VAL A 164 9.86 -10.75 0.39
CA VAL A 164 9.49 -12.15 0.14
C VAL A 164 10.31 -12.67 -1.02
N PRO A 165 11.02 -13.80 -0.89
CA PRO A 165 11.73 -14.42 -2.02
C PRO A 165 10.78 -14.68 -3.18
N ARG A 166 11.17 -14.30 -4.40
CA ARG A 166 10.33 -14.50 -5.59
C ARG A 166 9.82 -15.93 -5.76
N PRO A 167 10.64 -16.99 -5.57
CA PRO A 167 10.14 -18.37 -5.68
C PRO A 167 9.01 -18.69 -4.70
N VAL A 168 9.03 -18.09 -3.51
CA VAL A 168 7.96 -18.26 -2.50
C VAL A 168 6.70 -17.53 -2.93
N LEU A 169 6.82 -16.31 -3.45
CA LEU A 169 5.69 -15.57 -4.00
C LEU A 169 5.08 -16.29 -5.21
N ASP A 170 5.91 -16.73 -6.15
CA ASP A 170 5.48 -17.40 -7.38
C ASP A 170 4.77 -18.72 -7.08
N ALA A 171 5.25 -19.49 -6.09
CA ALA A 171 4.56 -20.68 -5.62
C ALA A 171 3.16 -20.37 -5.07
N GLN A 172 3.00 -19.25 -4.36
CA GLN A 172 1.69 -18.84 -3.82
C GLN A 172 0.73 -18.32 -4.88
N LEU A 173 1.24 -17.60 -5.87
CA LEU A 173 0.46 -17.22 -7.05
C LEU A 173 0.05 -18.45 -7.85
N GLY A 174 0.94 -19.44 -7.98
CA GLY A 174 0.64 -20.71 -8.65
C GLY A 174 -0.52 -21.48 -8.01
N LEU A 175 -0.64 -21.46 -6.68
CA LEU A 175 -1.79 -22.07 -5.97
C LEU A 175 -3.13 -21.39 -6.27
N LEU A 176 -3.13 -20.14 -6.73
CA LEU A 176 -4.36 -19.46 -7.18
C LEU A 176 -4.67 -19.71 -8.66
N GLY A 177 -3.73 -20.27 -9.43
CA GLY A 177 -3.89 -20.50 -10.86
C GLY A 177 -4.30 -19.22 -11.61
N PRO A 178 -5.29 -19.29 -12.53
CA PRO A 178 -5.74 -18.12 -13.31
C PRO A 178 -6.23 -16.93 -12.47
N LEU A 179 -6.67 -17.16 -11.22
CA LEU A 179 -7.11 -16.06 -10.36
C LEU A 179 -5.98 -15.10 -9.99
N ALA A 180 -4.72 -15.54 -10.03
CA ALA A 180 -3.56 -14.70 -9.76
C ALA A 180 -3.54 -13.45 -10.65
N ASP A 181 -4.01 -13.56 -11.91
CA ASP A 181 -4.07 -12.45 -12.87
C ASP A 181 -5.18 -11.43 -12.56
N THR A 182 -6.11 -11.78 -11.67
CA THR A 182 -7.20 -10.91 -11.21
C THR A 182 -6.86 -10.13 -9.94
N LEU A 183 -5.72 -10.43 -9.31
CA LEU A 183 -5.30 -9.79 -8.07
C LEU A 183 -5.01 -8.30 -8.27
N ALA A 184 -5.52 -7.49 -7.35
CA ALA A 184 -5.20 -6.07 -7.22
C ALA A 184 -3.89 -5.83 -6.43
N GLY A 185 -3.45 -6.82 -5.64
CA GLY A 185 -2.27 -6.69 -4.79
C GLY A 185 -1.89 -7.98 -4.07
N VAL A 186 -0.67 -7.97 -3.52
CA VAL A 186 -0.17 -9.00 -2.62
C VAL A 186 0.32 -8.33 -1.35
N ASP A 187 -0.26 -8.68 -0.21
CA ASP A 187 0.11 -8.16 1.12
C ASP A 187 0.58 -9.32 2.01
N VAL A 188 1.10 -8.99 3.19
CA VAL A 188 1.59 -9.95 4.19
C VAL A 188 0.77 -9.79 5.47
N ALA A 189 0.44 -10.90 6.12
CA ALA A 189 -0.25 -10.90 7.40
C ALA A 189 0.69 -10.44 8.54
N GLY A 190 0.18 -9.51 9.36
CA GLY A 190 0.73 -9.16 10.66
C GLY A 190 0.45 -10.25 11.71
N ALA A 191 0.92 -10.00 12.94
CA ALA A 191 0.74 -10.94 14.05
C ALA A 191 -0.74 -11.12 14.45
N ASP A 192 -1.57 -10.13 14.16
CA ASP A 192 -3.02 -10.11 14.33
C ASP A 192 -3.78 -10.76 13.16
N GLY A 193 -3.06 -11.27 12.15
CA GLY A 193 -3.64 -11.80 10.92
C GLY A 193 -4.24 -10.73 10.01
N ALA A 194 -4.08 -9.45 10.32
CA ALA A 194 -4.46 -8.35 9.45
C ALA A 194 -3.35 -8.03 8.45
N PRO A 195 -3.66 -7.52 7.25
CA PRO A 195 -2.63 -7.19 6.28
C PRO A 195 -1.77 -6.01 6.76
N LEU A 196 -0.45 -6.06 6.51
CA LEU A 196 0.49 -5.01 6.93
C LEU A 196 0.30 -3.69 6.17
N GLY A 197 -0.42 -3.70 5.05
CA GLY A 197 -0.65 -2.53 4.21
C GLY A 197 0.47 -2.30 3.20
N VAL A 198 1.20 -3.36 2.84
CA VAL A 198 2.21 -3.33 1.78
C VAL A 198 1.64 -3.91 0.48
N ASN A 199 2.25 -3.59 -0.65
CA ASN A 199 1.93 -4.24 -1.93
C ASN A 199 3.19 -4.73 -2.64
N LEU A 200 3.41 -6.04 -2.55
CA LEU A 200 4.56 -6.73 -3.12
C LEU A 200 4.49 -6.90 -4.65
N LEU A 201 3.34 -6.61 -5.28
CA LEU A 201 3.29 -6.58 -6.74
C LEU A 201 4.18 -5.43 -7.28
N PRO A 202 4.89 -5.66 -8.40
CA PRO A 202 5.58 -4.59 -9.09
C PRO A 202 4.58 -3.47 -9.46
N PRO A 203 5.03 -2.21 -9.59
CA PRO A 203 4.13 -1.11 -9.89
C PRO A 203 3.49 -1.19 -11.29
N ALA A 204 4.13 -1.86 -12.24
CA ALA A 204 3.66 -2.03 -13.62
C ALA A 204 2.39 -2.90 -13.79
N PRO A 205 2.24 -4.07 -13.13
CA PRO A 205 1.03 -4.90 -13.22
C PRO A 205 -0.12 -4.48 -12.29
N ARG A 206 -0.12 -3.28 -11.69
CA ARG A 206 -1.26 -2.80 -10.89
C ARG A 206 -2.45 -2.51 -11.82
N ARG A 207 -3.16 -3.57 -12.25
CA ARG A 207 -4.41 -3.49 -13.03
C ARG A 207 -5.35 -2.53 -12.32
N ARG A 208 -5.62 -1.40 -12.99
CA ARG A 208 -6.63 -0.37 -12.69
C ARG A 208 -7.08 -0.33 -11.23
N GLN A 209 -6.28 0.34 -10.41
CA GLN A 209 -6.80 1.10 -9.29
C GLN A 209 -7.91 2.01 -9.84
N VAL A 210 -9.18 1.66 -9.62
CA VAL A 210 -10.24 2.66 -9.65
C VAL A 210 -9.97 3.51 -8.42
N ASP A 211 -9.15 4.53 -8.63
CA ASP A 211 -8.93 5.59 -7.67
C ASP A 211 -10.30 6.15 -7.29
N PRO A 212 -10.77 5.98 -6.04
CA PRO A 212 -12.05 6.51 -5.58
C PRO A 212 -12.14 8.04 -5.74
N TRP A 213 -10.99 8.71 -5.86
CA TRP A 213 -10.86 10.16 -5.94
C TRP A 213 -10.85 10.72 -7.37
N ARG A 214 -10.86 9.86 -8.40
CA ARG A 214 -10.89 10.32 -9.82
C ARG A 214 -12.13 11.14 -10.19
N ARG A 215 -13.23 11.05 -9.43
CA ARG A 215 -14.44 11.86 -9.66
C ARG A 215 -14.35 13.28 -9.09
N TRP A 216 -13.42 13.56 -8.17
CA TRP A 216 -13.29 14.88 -7.54
C TRP A 216 -12.29 15.80 -8.26
N ASN A 217 -11.36 15.25 -9.06
CA ASN A 217 -10.39 16.02 -9.83
C ASN A 217 -10.97 16.80 -11.04
N TRP A 218 -12.30 16.81 -11.24
CA TRP A 218 -12.96 17.54 -12.33
C TRP A 218 -13.79 18.75 -11.87
N LEU A 219 -13.81 19.04 -10.56
CA LEU A 219 -14.61 20.15 -9.99
C LEU A 219 -13.78 21.23 -9.27
N LEU A 220 -12.46 21.24 -9.43
CA LEU A 220 -11.54 22.28 -8.94
C LEU A 220 -10.51 22.62 -10.02
#